data_AF-A0A4R5NT65-F1
#
_entry.id   AF-A0A4R5NT65-F1
#
_cell.length_a   1.000
_cell.length_b   1.000
_cell.length_c   1.000
_cell.angle_alpha   90.00
_cell.angle_beta   90.00
_cell.angle_gamma   90.00
#
_symmetry.space_group_name_H-M   'P 1'
#
loop_
_entity.id
_entity.type
_entity.pdbx_description
1 polymer ?
#
loop_
_entity_poly.entity_id
_entity_poly.type
_entity_poly.pdbx_seq_one_letter_code
_entity_poly.pdbx_strand_id
1 'polypeptide(L)'
;MKIVFVVMGVLFLTCLFFTISVKNAVRANLMVHGVSPVSAFNCNPKFSPKTSKSLQIPVYYVPDKYAYKDGSTGVHTSTFAIRTYLGIFHVAVTADQYFG
;
A
#
# COMPACT_ATOMS: atom_id res chain seq x y z
N MET A 1 -5.13 -11.62 31.57
CA MET A 1 -4.98 -12.29 30.26
C MET A 1 -6.16 -12.07 29.31
N LYS A 2 -7.43 -12.35 29.67
CA LYS A 2 -8.60 -12.17 28.78
C LYS A 2 -8.71 -10.77 28.13
N ILE A 3 -8.53 -9.70 28.91
CA ILE A 3 -8.58 -8.31 28.41
C ILE A 3 -7.49 -8.03 27.37
N VAL A 4 -6.28 -8.56 27.56
CA VAL A 4 -5.17 -8.38 26.61
C VAL A 4 -5.50 -9.04 25.27
N PHE A 5 -6.08 -10.25 25.29
CA PHE A 5 -6.53 -10.92 24.06
C PHE A 5 -7.65 -10.17 23.34
N VAL A 6 -8.60 -9.61 24.10
CA VAL A 6 -9.67 -8.77 23.53
C VAL A 6 -9.09 -7.52 22.87
N VAL A 7 -8.19 -6.81 23.56
CA VAL A 7 -7.53 -5.61 23.02
C VAL A 7 -6.75 -5.96 21.75
N MET A 8 -5.96 -7.04 21.76
CA MET A 8 -5.23 -7.49 20.57
C MET A 8 -6.15 -7.87 19.41
N GLY A 9 -7.26 -8.56 19.69
CA GLY A 9 -8.24 -8.94 18.68
C GLY A 9 -8.89 -7.73 18.02
N VAL A 10 -9.28 -6.72 18.81
CA VAL A 10 -9.82 -5.46 18.31
C VAL A 10 -8.79 -4.73 17.45
N LEU A 11 -7.54 -4.63 17.92
CA LEU A 11 -6.46 -3.95 17.18
C LEU A 11 -6.20 -4.63 15.82
N PHE A 12 -6.13 -5.96 15.80
CA PHE A 12 -5.97 -6.74 14.57
C PHE A 12 -7.13 -6.53 13.59
N LEU A 13 -8.38 -6.56 14.07
CA LEU A 13 -9.56 -6.29 13.25
C LEU A 13 -9.56 -4.87 12.67
N THR A 14 -9.14 -3.88 13.46
CA THR A 14 -9.03 -2.50 12.95
C THR A 14 -7.98 -2.39 11.85
N CYS A 15 -6.79 -2.99 12.03
CA CYS A 15 -5.76 -3.05 10.99
C CYS A 15 -6.29 -3.70 9.70
N LEU A 16 -6.98 -4.84 9.82
CA LEU A 16 -7.62 -5.51 8.68
C LEU A 16 -8.64 -4.62 7.99
N PHE A 17 -9.49 -3.91 8.75
CA PHE A 17 -10.48 -3.01 8.18
C PHE A 17 -9.85 -1.90 7.34
N PHE A 18 -8.70 -1.37 7.76
CA PHE A 18 -7.97 -0.38 6.95
C PHE A 18 -7.49 -0.94 5.61
N THR A 19 -7.16 -2.23 5.52
CA THR A 19 -6.71 -2.86 4.27
C THR A 19 -7.83 -3.07 3.24
N ILE A 20 -9.11 -2.87 3.60
CA ILE A 20 -10.25 -2.97 2.67
C ILE A 20 -10.24 -1.84 1.63
N SER A 21 -9.59 -0.72 1.93
CA SER A 21 -9.40 0.35 0.94
C SER A 21 -8.04 0.21 0.26
N VAL A 22 -8.05 0.05 -1.07
CA VAL A 22 -6.83 0.04 -1.88
C VAL A 22 -5.94 1.26 -1.60
N LYS A 23 -6.55 2.44 -1.40
CA LYS A 23 -5.79 3.66 -1.09
C LYS A 23 -5.08 3.56 0.25
N ASN A 24 -5.75 3.01 1.26
CA ASN A 24 -5.14 2.82 2.58
C ASN A 24 -4.04 1.77 2.54
N ALA A 25 -4.17 0.71 1.73
CA ALA A 25 -3.11 -0.26 1.51
C ALA A 25 -1.84 0.39 0.93
N VAL A 26 -1.98 1.28 -0.06
CA VAL A 26 -0.86 2.06 -0.61
C VAL A 26 -0.27 2.99 0.45
N ARG A 27 -1.09 3.71 1.21
CA ARG A 27 -0.62 4.61 2.28
C ARG A 27 0.13 3.86 3.38
N ALA A 28 -0.34 2.69 3.75
CA ALA A 28 0.33 1.82 4.72
C ALA A 28 1.70 1.38 4.20
N ASN A 29 1.80 1.00 2.92
CA ASN A 29 3.09 0.70 2.29
C ASN A 29 4.04 1.91 2.34
N LEU A 30 3.57 3.12 1.98
CA LEU A 30 4.38 4.34 2.09
C LEU A 30 4.96 4.55 3.51
N MET A 31 4.13 4.36 4.55
CA MET A 31 4.56 4.50 5.94
C MET A 31 5.59 3.43 6.35
N VAL A 32 5.39 2.18 5.93
CA VAL A 32 6.33 1.08 6.19
C VAL A 32 7.71 1.37 5.58
N HIS A 33 7.74 2.03 4.43
CA HIS A 33 8.98 2.42 3.76
C HIS A 33 9.52 3.80 4.19
N GLY A 34 9.04 4.35 5.32
CA GLY A 34 9.62 5.53 5.96
C GLY A 34 9.08 6.89 5.48
N VAL A 35 8.04 6.91 4.64
CA VAL A 35 7.35 8.17 4.32
C VAL A 35 6.64 8.67 5.57
N SER A 36 6.77 9.96 5.87
CA SER A 36 6.16 10.54 7.07
C SER A 36 4.64 10.28 7.08
N PRO A 37 4.03 9.98 8.25
CA PRO A 37 2.61 9.67 8.33
C PRO A 37 1.74 10.77 7.70
N VAL A 38 2.09 12.04 7.93
CA VAL A 38 1.39 13.20 7.37
C VAL A 38 1.42 13.19 5.84
N SER A 39 2.58 12.93 5.23
CA SER A 39 2.71 12.84 3.78
C SER A 39 1.94 11.64 3.22
N ALA A 40 2.01 10.49 3.88
CA ALA A 40 1.29 9.30 3.46
C ALA A 40 -0.24 9.49 3.53
N PHE A 41 -0.78 10.08 4.59
CA PHE A 41 -2.22 10.37 4.68
C PHE A 41 -2.69 11.40 3.64
N ASN A 42 -1.88 12.42 3.37
CA ASN A 42 -2.17 13.41 2.32
C ASN A 42 -1.99 12.86 0.90
N CYS A 43 -1.31 11.73 0.74
CA CYS A 43 -1.22 11.06 -0.53
C CYS A 43 -2.59 10.51 -0.94
N ASN A 44 -3.00 10.79 -2.18
CA ASN A 44 -4.20 10.24 -2.79
C ASN A 44 -3.79 9.35 -3.99
N PRO A 45 -3.58 8.04 -3.76
CA PRO A 45 -3.23 7.10 -4.81
C PRO A 45 -4.29 7.09 -5.91
N LYS A 46 -3.85 7.06 -7.16
CA LYS A 46 -4.71 7.06 -8.35
C LYS A 46 -4.49 5.79 -9.16
N PHE A 47 -5.55 5.24 -9.71
CA PHE A 47 -5.45 4.06 -10.58
C PHE A 47 -4.71 4.41 -11.87
N SER A 48 -3.75 3.57 -12.27
CA SER A 48 -3.01 3.71 -13.53
C SER A 48 -3.55 2.71 -14.55
N PRO A 49 -4.49 3.09 -15.44
CA PRO A 49 -5.14 2.15 -16.35
C PRO A 49 -4.18 1.55 -17.37
N LYS A 50 -3.24 2.35 -17.90
CA LYS A 50 -2.25 1.88 -18.90
C LYS A 50 -1.33 0.82 -18.30
N THR A 51 -0.74 1.12 -17.15
CA THR A 51 0.16 0.20 -16.44
C THR A 51 -0.58 -1.05 -15.99
N SER A 52 -1.80 -0.89 -15.46
CA SER A 52 -2.60 -2.02 -15.00
C SER A 52 -2.94 -2.97 -16.13
N LYS A 53 -3.26 -2.44 -17.32
CA LYS A 53 -3.52 -3.24 -18.51
C LYS A 53 -2.26 -3.99 -18.98
N SER A 54 -1.11 -3.31 -18.95
CA SER A 54 0.16 -3.91 -19.36
C SER A 54 0.61 -5.04 -18.45
N LEU A 55 0.48 -4.86 -17.13
CA LEU A 55 0.89 -5.84 -16.13
C LEU A 55 -0.21 -6.85 -15.78
N GLN A 56 -1.41 -6.70 -16.34
CA GLN A 56 -2.61 -7.50 -16.02
C GLN A 56 -2.92 -7.56 -14.51
N ILE A 57 -2.50 -6.55 -13.75
CA ILE A 57 -2.64 -6.44 -12.30
C ILE A 57 -3.11 -5.02 -11.99
N PRO A 58 -4.01 -4.77 -11.02
CA PRO A 58 -4.38 -3.41 -10.65
C PRO A 58 -3.17 -2.66 -10.10
N VAL A 59 -2.81 -1.55 -10.75
CA VAL A 59 -1.68 -0.71 -10.38
C VAL A 59 -2.17 0.69 -10.06
N TYR A 60 -1.71 1.21 -8.94
CA TYR A 60 -1.95 2.56 -8.49
C TYR A 60 -0.63 3.32 -8.51
N TYR A 61 -0.70 4.61 -8.81
CA TYR A 61 0.45 5.49 -8.74
C TYR A 61 0.22 6.57 -7.68
N VAL A 62 1.32 7.05 -7.11
CA VAL A 62 1.36 8.21 -6.23
C VAL A 62 2.12 9.33 -6.92
N PRO A 63 1.78 10.60 -6.66
CA PRO A 63 2.59 11.73 -7.10
C PRO A 63 4.03 11.64 -6.59
N ASP A 64 5.01 12.07 -7.38
CA ASP A 64 6.44 11.94 -7.05
C ASP A 64 6.83 12.61 -5.73
N LYS A 65 6.14 13.68 -5.32
CA LYS A 65 6.35 14.31 -4.01
C LYS A 65 6.08 13.40 -2.80
N TYR A 66 5.39 12.27 -3.02
CA TYR A 66 5.11 11.23 -2.02
C TYR A 66 5.80 9.91 -2.35
N ALA A 67 6.51 9.82 -3.46
CA ALA A 67 7.31 8.65 -3.79
C ALA A 67 8.49 8.54 -2.82
N TYR A 68 8.97 7.32 -2.63
CA TYR A 68 10.16 7.07 -1.82
C TYR A 68 11.21 6.35 -2.65
N LYS A 69 12.47 6.49 -2.23
CA LYS A 69 13.56 5.69 -2.75
C LYS A 69 13.65 4.44 -1.87
N ASP A 70 13.48 3.26 -2.47
CA ASP A 70 13.62 2.03 -1.73
C ASP A 70 15.05 1.93 -1.17
N GLY A 71 15.19 1.75 0.14
CA GLY A 71 16.49 1.72 0.81
C GLY A 71 17.35 0.50 0.45
N SER A 72 16.74 -0.56 -0.09
CA SER A 72 17.41 -1.80 -0.49
C SER A 72 17.83 -1.81 -1.96
N THR A 73 16.96 -1.33 -2.86
CA THR A 73 17.23 -1.35 -4.32
C THR A 73 17.68 0.00 -4.86
N GLY A 74 17.46 1.09 -4.13
CA GLY A 74 17.71 2.44 -4.59
C GLY A 74 16.72 2.91 -5.67
N VAL A 75 15.70 2.12 -5.99
CA VAL A 75 14.71 2.43 -7.03
C VAL A 75 13.73 3.49 -6.53
N HIS A 76 13.37 4.44 -7.40
CA HIS A 76 12.36 5.44 -7.10
C HIS A 76 10.96 4.84 -7.29
N THR A 77 10.28 4.56 -6.17
CA THR A 77 9.00 3.86 -6.16
C THR A 77 7.84 4.84 -6.08
N SER A 78 7.14 5.01 -7.21
CA SER A 78 5.92 5.80 -7.31
C SER A 78 4.70 4.99 -7.78
N THR A 79 4.88 3.70 -8.07
CA THR A 79 3.82 2.80 -8.54
C THR A 79 3.72 1.56 -7.68
N PHE A 80 2.49 1.12 -7.43
CA PHE A 80 2.15 0.06 -6.50
C PHE A 80 1.16 -0.92 -7.15
N ALA A 81 1.53 -2.18 -7.22
CA ALA A 81 0.65 -3.26 -7.61
C ALA A 81 -0.20 -3.70 -6.41
N ILE A 82 -1.47 -3.96 -6.64
CA ILE A 82 -2.42 -4.31 -5.58
C ILE A 82 -2.71 -5.80 -5.65
N ARG A 83 -2.43 -6.49 -4.55
CA ARG A 83 -2.79 -7.89 -4.31
C ARG A 83 -4.03 -7.91 -3.42
N THR A 84 -5.08 -8.60 -3.86
CA THR A 84 -6.31 -8.74 -3.09
C THR A 84 -6.40 -10.15 -2.53
N TYR A 85 -6.54 -10.27 -1.21
CA TYR A 85 -6.72 -11.52 -0.49
C TYR A 85 -8.16 -11.62 0.02
N LEU A 86 -8.70 -12.84 -0.02
CA LEU A 86 -10.08 -13.14 0.42
C LEU A 86 -11.17 -12.26 -0.24
N GLY A 87 -10.86 -11.68 -1.42
CA GLY A 87 -11.77 -10.82 -2.17
C GLY A 87 -11.95 -9.39 -1.64
N ILE A 88 -11.45 -9.06 -0.45
CA ILE A 88 -11.70 -7.76 0.21
C ILE A 88 -10.46 -7.08 0.78
N PHE A 89 -9.41 -7.82 1.13
CA PHE A 89 -8.24 -7.24 1.78
C PHE A 89 -7.16 -6.92 0.75
N HIS A 90 -6.78 -5.66 0.66
CA HIS A 90 -5.78 -5.21 -0.30
C HIS A 90 -4.43 -5.01 0.37
N VAL A 91 -3.39 -5.49 -0.31
CA VAL A 91 -1.99 -5.25 0.04
C VAL A 91 -1.33 -4.58 -1.16
N ALA A 92 -0.70 -3.44 -0.91
CA ALA A 92 0.10 -2.76 -1.91
C ALA A 92 1.54 -3.28 -1.84
N VAL A 93 2.08 -3.65 -3.00
CA VAL A 93 3.49 -3.98 -3.21
C VAL A 93 4.06 -3.07 -4.28
N THR A 94 5.36 -2.83 -4.25
CA THR A 94 6.03 -1.98 -5.24
C THR A 94 5.87 -2.57 -6.64
N ALA A 95 5.53 -1.77 -7.64
CA ALA A 95 5.29 -2.29 -8.99
C ALA A 95 6.60 -2.46 -9.80
N ASP A 96 7.69 -1.84 -9.36
CA ASP A 96 9.06 -1.93 -9.91
C ASP A 96 9.52 -3.38 -10.12
N GLN A 97 9.17 -4.29 -9.21
CA GLN A 97 9.48 -5.73 -9.33
C GLN A 97 8.87 -6.42 -10.57
N TYR A 98 7.94 -5.77 -11.28
CA TYR A 98 7.31 -6.30 -12.50
C TYR A 98 7.83 -5.65 -13.79
N PHE A 99 8.70 -4.64 -13.70
CA PHE A 99 9.25 -3.91 -14.84
C PHE A 99 10.67 -4.36 -15.22
N GLY A 100 10.97 -5.65 -15.05
CA GLY A 100 12.29 -6.26 -15.29
C GLY A 100 12.99 -5.81 -16.57
#